data_AF-A0A101UTU8-F1
#
_entry.id   AF-A0A101UTU8-F1
#
_cell.length_a   1.000
_cell.length_b   1.000
_cell.length_c   1.000
_cell.angle_alpha   90.00
_cell.angle_beta   90.00
_cell.angle_gamma   90.00
#
_symmetry.space_group_name_H-M   'P 1'
#
loop_
_entity.id
_entity.type
_entity.pdbx_description
1 polymer ?
#
loop_
_entity_poly.entity_id
_entity_poly.type
_entity_poly.pdbx_seq_one_letter_code
_entity_poly.pdbx_strand_id
1 'polypeptide(L)'
;MSEDENRSEANLTLMCQAHAKEIDDFPERFPADLLREWKRTQLRECDETVGQPLTEDEVVQVIERSFGPAQLAAAVAEVVPFSARSRSRQEALDLAGREARARRLVQLRPVPTHRRNAVLEWMLQHSEPALVVPEGQVRVLVGPMGAGKSELAARWWEEGLKVAEADDDVEVPVWLSARSITSTLATAVTDAIGGDPRRPCRVVIDDLDSLPPRNADQFLDEARRLVAVWPRTRILATSRPGISVEAEELLTAAPWPVERGVGLLRCVLDREPPRAVWTPEARDLLTSPRLSAIRGHPEGRPPPRPTVPRPPFLYDAGGARIKRTTADATTLYLSGMELELRKGSTAVTATRHCTYAAHRR
;
A
#
# COMPACT_ATOMS: atom_id res chain seq x y z
N MET A 1 -1.85 -40.00 24.21
CA MET A 1 -1.02 -40.84 23.33
C MET A 1 0.42 -40.44 23.56
N SER A 2 1.37 -41.38 23.60
CA SER A 2 2.78 -40.99 23.63
C SER A 2 3.22 -40.46 22.26
N GLU A 3 4.29 -39.67 22.21
CA GLU A 3 4.90 -39.19 20.95
C GLU A 3 5.28 -40.37 20.03
N ASP A 4 5.77 -41.47 20.61
CA ASP A 4 6.14 -42.69 19.87
C ASP A 4 4.92 -43.40 19.25
N GLU A 5 3.78 -43.43 19.94
CA GLU A 5 2.56 -44.01 19.41
C GLU A 5 1.97 -43.12 18.30
N ASN A 6 2.09 -41.79 18.40
CA ASN A 6 1.70 -40.85 17.33
C ASN A 6 2.56 -41.04 16.06
N ARG A 7 3.86 -41.31 16.24
CA ARG A 7 4.81 -41.59 15.14
C ARG A 7 4.77 -43.01 14.60
N SER A 8 3.92 -43.88 15.16
CA SER A 8 3.82 -45.26 14.68
C SER A 8 3.31 -45.31 13.25
N GLU A 9 3.81 -46.27 12.47
CA GLU A 9 3.41 -46.47 11.07
C GLU A 9 1.88 -46.59 10.91
N ALA A 10 1.21 -47.20 11.89
CA ALA A 10 -0.25 -47.35 11.94
C ALA A 10 -1.00 -46.01 11.93
N ASN A 11 -0.38 -44.92 12.39
CA ASN A 11 -0.98 -43.59 12.54
C ASN A 11 -0.47 -42.57 11.50
N LEU A 12 0.53 -42.94 10.66
CA LEU A 12 1.02 -42.07 9.60
C LEU A 12 -0.05 -41.81 8.53
N THR A 13 -0.37 -40.53 8.33
CA THR A 13 -1.37 -40.02 7.39
C THR A 13 -0.71 -38.95 6.52
N LEU A 14 -1.01 -38.91 5.21
CA LEU A 14 -0.42 -37.92 4.30
C LEU A 14 -1.08 -36.56 4.54
N MET A 15 -0.28 -35.55 4.92
CA MET A 15 -0.72 -34.17 5.14
C MET A 15 0.43 -33.17 5.03
N CYS A 16 0.13 -31.87 4.92
CA CYS A 16 1.14 -30.82 4.89
C CYS A 16 1.76 -30.57 6.27
N GLN A 17 2.96 -29.97 6.29
CA GLN A 17 3.74 -29.75 7.51
C GLN A 17 3.00 -28.91 8.57
N ALA A 18 2.16 -27.95 8.14
CA ALA A 18 1.40 -27.11 9.06
C ALA A 18 0.36 -27.91 9.86
N HIS A 19 -0.36 -28.84 9.22
CA HIS A 19 -1.34 -29.68 9.90
C HIS A 19 -0.67 -30.78 10.74
N ALA A 20 0.47 -31.31 10.28
CA ALA A 20 1.27 -32.23 11.10
C ALA A 20 1.69 -31.54 12.42
N LYS A 21 2.15 -30.29 12.33
CA LYS A 21 2.48 -29.49 13.51
C LYS A 21 1.28 -29.22 14.41
N GLU A 22 0.10 -28.93 13.85
CA GLU A 22 -1.12 -28.73 14.67
C GLU A 22 -1.49 -30.00 15.45
N ILE A 23 -1.33 -31.18 14.87
CA ILE A 23 -1.59 -32.45 15.56
C ILE A 23 -0.60 -32.66 16.71
N ASP A 24 0.68 -32.39 16.48
CA ASP A 24 1.71 -32.50 17.51
C ASP A 24 1.52 -31.49 18.64
N ASP A 25 1.08 -30.27 18.32
CA ASP A 25 0.86 -29.20 19.30
C ASP A 25 -0.43 -29.41 20.14
N PHE A 26 -1.41 -30.16 19.62
CA PHE A 26 -2.73 -30.37 20.26
C PHE A 26 -3.21 -31.83 20.23
N PRO A 27 -2.46 -32.79 20.80
CA PRO A 27 -2.75 -34.22 20.69
C PRO A 27 -4.12 -34.63 21.29
N GLU A 28 -4.67 -33.86 22.23
CA GLU A 28 -6.00 -34.05 22.79
C GLU A 28 -7.14 -33.78 21.81
N ARG A 29 -6.90 -32.92 20.79
CA ARG A 29 -7.86 -32.64 19.70
C ARG A 29 -7.84 -33.71 18.62
N PHE A 30 -6.76 -34.50 18.54
CA PHE A 30 -6.51 -35.49 17.49
C PHE A 30 -6.17 -36.86 18.07
N PRO A 31 -7.14 -37.56 18.68
CA PRO A 31 -6.91 -38.88 19.26
C PRO A 31 -6.53 -39.91 18.17
N ALA A 32 -5.80 -40.97 18.56
CA ALA A 32 -5.31 -42.01 17.65
C ALA A 32 -6.41 -42.60 16.76
N ASP A 33 -7.59 -42.81 17.33
CA ASP A 33 -8.69 -43.44 16.62
C ASP A 33 -9.20 -42.55 15.47
N LEU A 34 -9.15 -41.23 15.64
CA LEU A 34 -9.48 -40.26 14.59
C LEU A 34 -8.44 -40.28 13.47
N LEU A 35 -7.13 -40.30 13.80
CA LEU A 35 -6.05 -40.39 12.81
C LEU A 35 -6.11 -41.71 12.02
N ARG A 36 -6.40 -42.83 12.70
CA ARG A 36 -6.61 -44.14 12.07
C ARG A 36 -7.84 -44.17 11.19
N GLU A 37 -8.90 -43.44 11.55
CA GLU A 37 -10.08 -43.27 10.70
C GLU A 37 -9.75 -42.49 9.43
N TRP A 38 -9.02 -41.38 9.54
CA TRP A 38 -8.56 -40.60 8.40
C TRP A 38 -7.68 -41.41 7.46
N LYS A 39 -6.71 -42.15 8.02
CA LYS A 39 -5.87 -43.06 7.23
C LYS A 39 -6.69 -44.10 6.48
N ARG A 40 -7.69 -44.72 7.12
CA ARG A 40 -8.60 -45.68 6.46
C ARG A 40 -9.43 -45.03 5.35
N THR A 41 -9.76 -43.75 5.46
CA THR A 41 -10.44 -43.01 4.40
C THR A 41 -9.50 -42.71 3.24
N GLN A 42 -8.27 -42.24 3.50
CA GLN A 42 -7.26 -42.02 2.45
C GLN A 42 -6.92 -43.31 1.69
N LEU A 43 -6.81 -44.44 2.39
CA LEU A 43 -6.54 -45.73 1.75
C LEU A 43 -7.72 -46.19 0.89
N ARG A 44 -8.97 -46.01 1.35
CA ARG A 44 -10.16 -46.31 0.52
C ARG A 44 -10.23 -45.42 -0.72
N GLU A 45 -10.00 -44.12 -0.57
CA GLU A 45 -9.94 -43.19 -1.70
C GLU A 45 -8.83 -43.56 -2.68
N CYS A 46 -7.66 -43.98 -2.17
CA CYS A 46 -6.57 -44.49 -3.00
C CYS A 46 -6.98 -45.77 -3.74
N ASP A 47 -7.56 -46.75 -3.05
CA ASP A 47 -8.02 -48.02 -3.64
C ASP A 47 -9.15 -47.80 -4.67
N GLU A 48 -10.02 -46.81 -4.45
CA GLU A 48 -11.08 -46.40 -5.38
C GLU A 48 -10.53 -45.62 -6.60
N THR A 49 -9.40 -44.93 -6.43
CA THR A 49 -8.77 -44.11 -7.50
C THR A 49 -7.72 -44.90 -8.30
N VAL A 50 -7.14 -45.96 -7.74
CA VAL A 50 -6.22 -46.89 -8.44
C VAL A 50 -7.05 -47.89 -9.25
N GLY A 51 -7.74 -47.38 -10.26
CA GLY A 51 -8.33 -48.18 -11.33
C GLY A 51 -7.25 -48.60 -12.32
N GLN A 52 -6.87 -49.88 -12.26
CA GLN A 52 -5.92 -50.60 -13.12
C GLN A 52 -4.45 -50.13 -13.10
N PRO A 53 -3.48 -51.06 -12.98
CA PRO A 53 -2.06 -50.73 -13.10
C PRO A 53 -1.78 -50.21 -14.52
N LEU A 54 -1.24 -49.00 -14.61
CA LEU A 54 -0.77 -48.40 -15.87
C LEU A 54 0.28 -49.31 -16.51
N THR A 55 0.13 -49.56 -17.80
CA THR A 55 1.16 -50.23 -18.59
C THR A 55 2.42 -49.36 -18.71
N GLU A 56 3.59 -49.94 -19.00
CA GLU A 56 4.84 -49.17 -19.14
C GLU A 56 4.72 -48.04 -20.18
N ASP A 57 3.97 -48.26 -21.27
CA ASP A 57 3.72 -47.24 -22.29
C ASP A 57 2.82 -46.10 -21.78
N GLU A 58 1.84 -46.41 -20.93
CA GLU A 58 1.02 -45.40 -20.27
C GLU A 58 1.82 -44.64 -19.21
N VAL A 59 2.75 -45.29 -18.51
CA VAL A 59 3.69 -44.63 -17.58
C VAL A 59 4.57 -43.64 -18.34
N VAL A 60 5.11 -44.01 -19.49
CA VAL A 60 5.92 -43.09 -20.32
C VAL A 60 5.08 -41.92 -20.83
N GLN A 61 3.86 -42.15 -21.32
CA GLN A 61 2.97 -41.08 -21.79
C GLN A 61 2.50 -40.16 -20.65
N VAL A 62 2.24 -40.71 -19.47
CA VAL A 62 1.90 -39.93 -18.28
C VAL A 62 3.10 -39.12 -17.83
N ILE A 63 4.32 -39.68 -17.84
CA ILE A 63 5.53 -38.93 -17.50
C ILE A 63 5.76 -37.77 -18.47
N GLU A 64 5.65 -38.01 -19.77
CA GLU A 64 5.81 -36.98 -20.80
C GLU A 64 4.74 -35.88 -20.72
N ARG A 65 3.50 -36.22 -20.35
CA ARG A 65 2.39 -35.26 -20.19
C ARG A 65 2.36 -34.58 -18.82
N SER A 66 2.96 -35.16 -17.79
CA SER A 66 2.88 -34.66 -16.41
C SER A 66 4.13 -33.92 -15.96
N PHE A 67 5.26 -34.09 -16.65
CA PHE A 67 6.55 -33.49 -16.27
C PHE A 67 7.21 -32.66 -17.38
N GLY A 68 6.43 -32.10 -18.31
CA GLY A 68 6.94 -31.01 -19.15
C GLY A 68 7.42 -29.86 -18.25
N PRO A 69 8.63 -29.30 -18.42
CA PRO A 69 9.17 -28.25 -17.54
C PRO A 69 8.21 -27.06 -17.37
N ALA A 70 7.46 -26.73 -18.43
CA ALA A 70 6.45 -25.68 -18.42
C ALA A 70 5.18 -26.05 -17.62
N GLN A 71 4.73 -27.31 -17.67
CA GLN A 71 3.56 -27.79 -16.92
C GLN A 71 3.89 -28.00 -15.43
N LEU A 72 5.09 -28.48 -15.13
CA LEU A 72 5.59 -28.58 -13.77
C LEU A 72 5.77 -27.18 -13.14
N ALA A 73 6.32 -26.21 -13.89
CA ALA A 73 6.39 -24.82 -13.44
C ALA A 73 4.99 -24.21 -13.21
N ALA A 74 4.02 -24.51 -14.07
CA ALA A 74 2.63 -24.05 -13.90
C ALA A 74 1.94 -24.69 -12.69
N ALA A 75 2.10 -26.01 -12.48
CA ALA A 75 1.54 -26.71 -11.32
C ALA A 75 2.21 -26.30 -10.00
N VAL A 76 3.53 -26.07 -10.00
CA VAL A 76 4.25 -25.51 -8.85
C VAL A 76 3.81 -24.07 -8.58
N ALA A 77 3.53 -23.26 -9.61
CA ALA A 77 2.98 -21.92 -9.44
C ALA A 77 1.52 -21.91 -8.91
N GLU A 78 0.72 -22.94 -9.18
CA GLU A 78 -0.63 -23.10 -8.61
C GLU A 78 -0.61 -23.56 -7.15
N VAL A 79 0.36 -24.39 -6.75
CA VAL A 79 0.40 -25.02 -5.42
C VAL A 79 1.30 -24.25 -4.43
N VAL A 80 2.32 -23.53 -4.92
CA VAL A 80 3.17 -22.69 -4.08
C VAL A 80 2.56 -21.29 -4.02
N PRO A 81 2.19 -20.76 -2.84
CA PRO A 81 1.72 -19.39 -2.75
C PRO A 81 2.79 -18.50 -3.36
N PHE A 82 2.43 -17.64 -4.31
CA PHE A 82 3.31 -16.69 -5.01
C PHE A 82 4.04 -15.77 -4.01
N SER A 83 5.08 -16.31 -3.37
CA SER A 83 5.91 -15.61 -2.41
C SER A 83 6.88 -14.71 -3.17
N ALA A 84 7.32 -13.61 -2.57
CA ALA A 84 8.35 -12.79 -3.21
C ALA A 84 9.62 -13.59 -3.54
N ARG A 85 9.88 -14.66 -2.79
CA ARG A 85 11.03 -15.56 -2.97
C ARG A 85 11.07 -16.27 -4.33
N SER A 86 9.92 -16.49 -4.97
CA SER A 86 9.86 -17.18 -6.26
C SER A 86 9.85 -16.25 -7.47
N ARG A 87 9.77 -14.92 -7.26
CA ARG A 87 9.80 -13.95 -8.36
C ARG A 87 11.22 -13.72 -8.82
N SER A 88 11.40 -13.62 -10.15
CA SER A 88 12.62 -13.04 -10.68
C SER A 88 12.74 -11.56 -10.28
N ARG A 89 13.97 -11.05 -10.27
CA ARG A 89 14.23 -9.62 -10.00
C ARG A 89 13.47 -8.70 -10.97
N GLN A 90 13.44 -9.04 -12.25
CA GLN A 90 12.74 -8.25 -13.26
C GLN A 90 11.23 -8.21 -12.98
N GLU A 91 10.61 -9.33 -12.63
CA GLU A 91 9.19 -9.36 -12.25
C GLU A 91 8.90 -8.54 -10.99
N ALA A 92 9.82 -8.54 -10.02
CA ALA A 92 9.71 -7.71 -8.82
C ALA A 92 9.79 -6.21 -9.15
N LEU A 93 10.73 -5.80 -10.02
CA LEU A 93 10.83 -4.42 -10.51
C LEU A 93 9.58 -3.99 -11.29
N ASP A 94 9.09 -4.83 -12.21
CA ASP A 94 7.89 -4.57 -13.00
C ASP A 94 6.65 -4.42 -12.11
N LEU A 95 6.50 -5.30 -11.12
CA LEU A 95 5.42 -5.22 -10.14
C LEU A 95 5.50 -3.93 -9.33
N ALA A 96 6.67 -3.61 -8.78
CA ALA A 96 6.89 -2.39 -8.03
C ALA A 96 6.60 -1.13 -8.88
N GLY A 97 7.03 -1.11 -10.14
CA GLY A 97 6.71 -0.03 -11.08
C GLY A 97 5.21 0.13 -11.33
N ARG A 98 4.48 -0.98 -11.51
CA ARG A 98 3.01 -0.96 -11.63
C ARG A 98 2.33 -0.45 -10.36
N GLU A 99 2.82 -0.86 -9.18
CA GLU A 99 2.30 -0.38 -7.90
C GLU A 99 2.54 1.12 -7.69
N ALA A 100 3.73 1.63 -8.06
CA ALA A 100 4.06 3.05 -8.03
C ALA A 100 2.98 3.87 -8.75
N ARG A 101 2.73 3.47 -10.01
CA ARG A 101 1.74 4.10 -10.88
C ARG A 101 0.33 3.98 -10.31
N ALA A 102 -0.03 2.80 -9.80
CA ALA A 102 -1.35 2.56 -9.22
C ALA A 102 -1.60 3.45 -7.99
N ARG A 103 -0.63 3.59 -7.08
CA ARG A 103 -0.74 4.47 -5.90
C ARG A 103 -1.00 5.92 -6.31
N ARG A 104 -0.23 6.45 -7.27
CA ARG A 104 -0.46 7.82 -7.77
C ARG A 104 -1.83 7.98 -8.41
N LEU A 105 -2.28 7.02 -9.22
CA LEU A 105 -3.62 7.07 -9.82
C LEU A 105 -4.74 7.09 -8.77
N VAL A 106 -4.59 6.34 -7.67
CA VAL A 106 -5.52 6.37 -6.54
C VAL A 106 -5.52 7.75 -5.85
N GLN A 107 -4.34 8.36 -5.65
CA GLN A 107 -4.22 9.71 -5.11
C GLN A 107 -4.86 10.77 -6.03
N LEU A 108 -4.79 10.57 -7.35
CA LEU A 108 -5.41 11.42 -8.36
C LEU A 108 -6.90 11.10 -8.62
N ARG A 109 -7.54 10.26 -7.79
CA ARG A 109 -8.99 10.02 -7.88
C ARG A 109 -9.83 11.32 -7.91
N PRO A 110 -9.47 12.39 -7.16
CA PRO A 110 -10.15 13.69 -7.21
C PRO A 110 -9.99 14.47 -8.52
N VAL A 111 -9.00 14.12 -9.36
CA VAL A 111 -8.73 14.76 -10.65
C VAL A 111 -9.63 14.13 -11.73
N PRO A 112 -10.21 14.95 -12.64
CA PRO A 112 -10.96 14.44 -13.78
C PRO A 112 -10.17 13.39 -14.56
N THR A 113 -10.79 12.25 -14.91
CA THR A 113 -10.09 11.10 -15.51
C THR A 113 -9.26 11.48 -16.74
N HIS A 114 -9.78 12.35 -17.60
CA HIS A 114 -9.09 12.82 -18.82
C HIS A 114 -7.85 13.70 -18.53
N ARG A 115 -7.71 14.25 -17.31
CA ARG A 115 -6.57 15.07 -16.88
C ARG A 115 -5.52 14.30 -16.09
N ARG A 116 -5.82 13.08 -15.61
CA ARG A 116 -4.92 12.33 -14.71
C ARG A 116 -3.55 12.10 -15.33
N ASN A 117 -3.48 11.72 -16.61
CA ASN A 117 -2.20 11.50 -17.29
C ASN A 117 -1.39 12.79 -17.41
N ALA A 118 -2.04 13.92 -17.75
CA ALA A 118 -1.38 15.22 -17.82
C ALA A 118 -0.84 15.65 -16.44
N VAL A 119 -1.58 15.39 -15.36
CA VAL A 119 -1.12 15.66 -13.99
C VAL A 119 0.05 14.76 -13.61
N LEU A 120 0.02 13.47 -13.96
CA LEU A 120 1.16 12.57 -13.73
C LEU A 120 2.41 13.06 -14.44
N GLU A 121 2.28 13.45 -15.72
CA GLU A 121 3.40 13.99 -16.49
C GLU A 121 3.93 15.31 -15.90
N TRP A 122 3.03 16.21 -15.50
CA TRP A 122 3.39 17.45 -14.81
C TRP A 122 4.16 17.16 -13.51
N MET A 123 3.71 16.18 -12.72
CA MET A 123 4.38 15.79 -11.47
C MET A 123 5.79 15.24 -11.74
N LEU A 124 5.98 14.47 -12.81
CA LEU A 124 7.28 13.92 -13.20
C LEU A 124 8.28 15.02 -13.61
N GLN A 125 7.80 16.11 -14.22
CA GLN A 125 8.64 17.22 -14.68
C GLN A 125 9.09 18.16 -13.54
N HIS A 126 8.37 18.20 -12.43
CA HIS A 126 8.68 19.10 -11.32
C HIS A 126 9.45 18.37 -10.22
N SER A 127 10.77 18.55 -10.17
CA SER A 127 11.64 18.00 -9.12
C SER A 127 11.24 18.52 -7.73
N GLU A 128 11.32 17.67 -6.72
CA GLU A 128 11.30 18.08 -5.31
C GLU A 128 12.73 18.00 -4.77
N PRO A 129 13.08 18.76 -3.72
CA PRO A 129 14.36 18.58 -3.06
C PRO A 129 14.50 17.11 -2.66
N ALA A 130 15.61 16.50 -3.06
CA ALA A 130 15.86 15.09 -2.80
C ALA A 130 15.88 14.83 -1.29
N LEU A 131 15.06 13.89 -0.83
CA LEU A 131 15.15 13.42 0.54
C LEU A 131 16.45 12.64 0.71
N VAL A 132 17.26 13.05 1.67
CA VAL A 132 18.51 12.35 2.00
C VAL A 132 18.26 11.44 3.20
N VAL A 133 18.37 10.13 2.97
CA VAL A 133 18.36 9.09 4.00
C VAL A 133 19.67 8.33 3.88
N PRO A 134 20.65 8.52 4.79
CA PRO A 134 21.92 7.82 4.73
C PRO A 134 21.79 6.31 4.97
N GLU A 135 22.80 5.54 4.55
CA GLU A 135 22.92 4.11 4.90
C GLU A 135 22.96 3.90 6.42
N GLY A 136 22.27 2.86 6.87
CA GLY A 136 22.24 2.49 8.29
C GLY A 136 21.38 3.42 9.14
N GLN A 137 20.57 4.28 8.51
CA GLN A 137 19.78 5.29 9.22
C GLN A 137 18.29 5.19 8.95
N VAL A 138 17.54 5.58 9.97
CA VAL A 138 16.11 5.84 9.92
C VAL A 138 15.91 7.35 9.80
N ARG A 139 15.00 7.76 8.93
CA ARG A 139 14.49 9.12 8.85
C ARG A 139 12.98 9.11 8.88
N VAL A 140 12.38 10.07 9.58
CA VAL A 140 10.93 10.18 9.71
C VAL A 140 10.48 11.53 9.16
N LEU A 141 9.78 11.48 8.03
CA LEU A 141 9.17 12.64 7.41
C LEU A 141 7.88 13.01 8.15
N VAL A 142 7.96 14.06 8.95
CA VAL A 142 6.84 14.60 9.73
C VAL A 142 6.27 15.85 9.06
N GLY A 143 4.95 15.96 9.09
CA GLY A 143 4.24 17.08 8.50
C GLY A 143 2.73 16.92 8.63
N PRO A 144 1.96 18.03 8.55
CA PRO A 144 0.52 17.96 8.70
C PRO A 144 -0.15 17.14 7.58
N MET A 145 -1.43 16.83 7.76
CA MET A 145 -2.21 16.18 6.71
C MET A 145 -2.23 17.03 5.44
N GLY A 146 -1.92 16.41 4.30
CA GLY A 146 -1.88 17.10 3.00
C GLY A 146 -0.50 17.66 2.61
N ALA A 147 0.48 17.73 3.53
CA ALA A 147 1.81 18.30 3.28
C ALA A 147 2.68 17.54 2.26
N GLY A 148 2.15 16.56 1.53
CA GLY A 148 2.90 15.85 0.49
C GLY A 148 3.82 14.74 0.97
N LYS A 149 3.77 14.36 2.25
CA LYS A 149 4.68 13.33 2.81
C LYS A 149 4.73 12.03 2.01
N SER A 150 3.56 11.46 1.69
CA SER A 150 3.50 10.21 0.94
C SER A 150 3.93 10.38 -0.53
N GLU A 151 3.81 11.58 -1.11
CA GLU A 151 4.34 11.86 -2.46
C GLU A 151 5.87 12.00 -2.44
N LEU A 152 6.42 12.71 -1.45
CA LEU A 152 7.85 12.80 -1.20
C LEU A 152 8.48 11.41 -0.97
N ALA A 153 7.83 10.58 -0.14
CA ALA A 153 8.26 9.20 0.07
C ALA A 153 8.14 8.34 -1.20
N ALA A 154 7.07 8.50 -1.98
CA ALA A 154 6.89 7.80 -3.26
C ALA A 154 7.98 8.16 -4.26
N ARG A 155 8.38 9.44 -4.34
CA ARG A 155 9.50 9.88 -5.18
C ARG A 155 10.82 9.27 -4.75
N TRP A 156 11.13 9.32 -3.46
CA TRP A 156 12.36 8.70 -2.92
C TRP A 156 12.42 7.19 -3.19
N TRP A 157 11.28 6.51 -3.13
CA TRP A 157 11.15 5.10 -3.47
C TRP A 157 11.28 4.83 -4.98
N GLU A 158 10.64 5.62 -5.83
CA GLU A 158 10.76 5.52 -7.31
C GLU A 158 12.17 5.83 -7.82
N GLU A 159 12.87 6.78 -7.21
CA GLU A 159 14.29 7.00 -7.45
C GLU A 159 15.11 5.75 -7.11
N GLY A 160 14.74 5.05 -6.03
CA GLY A 160 15.32 3.76 -5.68
C GLY A 160 15.07 2.70 -6.74
N LEU A 161 13.85 2.65 -7.32
CA LEU A 161 13.52 1.71 -8.38
C LEU A 161 14.39 1.94 -9.61
N LYS A 162 14.58 3.20 -10.01
CA LYS A 162 15.48 3.56 -11.13
C LYS A 162 16.92 3.14 -10.87
N VAL A 163 17.40 3.29 -9.64
CA VAL A 163 18.75 2.83 -9.26
C VAL A 163 18.82 1.30 -9.33
N ALA A 164 17.83 0.58 -8.79
CA ALA A 164 17.80 -0.88 -8.83
C ALA A 164 17.63 -1.45 -10.24
N GLU A 165 16.95 -0.74 -11.15
CA GLU A 165 16.85 -1.11 -12.56
C GLU A 165 18.19 -0.96 -13.29
N ALA A 166 19.01 0.04 -12.90
CA ALA A 166 20.31 0.29 -13.50
C ALA A 166 21.46 -0.50 -12.84
N ASP A 167 21.28 -0.96 -11.61
CA ASP A 167 22.30 -1.62 -10.79
C ASP A 167 21.73 -2.85 -10.07
N ASP A 168 22.18 -4.03 -10.51
CA ASP A 168 21.79 -5.31 -9.93
C ASP A 168 22.33 -5.51 -8.51
N ASP A 169 23.35 -4.76 -8.10
CA ASP A 169 23.91 -4.80 -6.75
C ASP A 169 23.10 -3.97 -5.73
N VAL A 170 21.89 -3.51 -6.10
CA VAL A 170 20.93 -2.80 -5.23
C VAL A 170 19.65 -3.63 -5.05
N GLU A 171 19.08 -3.72 -3.85
CA GLU A 171 17.79 -4.42 -3.67
C GLU A 171 16.64 -3.65 -4.33
N VAL A 172 15.60 -4.37 -4.76
CA VAL A 172 14.34 -3.73 -5.17
C VAL A 172 13.74 -3.03 -3.94
N PRO A 173 13.52 -1.70 -3.99
CA PRO A 173 12.99 -0.96 -2.85
C PRO A 173 11.63 -1.47 -2.36
N VAL A 174 11.44 -1.45 -1.05
CA VAL A 174 10.22 -1.94 -0.39
C VAL A 174 9.34 -0.77 0.03
N TRP A 175 8.03 -0.89 -0.20
CA TRP A 175 7.02 0.02 0.32
C TRP A 175 6.06 -0.73 1.25
N LEU A 176 6.01 -0.34 2.52
CA LEU A 176 5.10 -0.91 3.51
C LEU A 176 4.16 0.18 4.03
N SER A 177 2.88 -0.16 4.22
CA SER A 177 1.95 0.68 4.99
C SER A 177 1.97 0.21 6.44
N ALA A 178 2.17 1.12 7.39
CA ALA A 178 2.29 0.76 8.81
C ALA A 178 1.11 -0.09 9.30
N ARG A 179 -0.13 0.27 8.91
CA ARG A 179 -1.36 -0.48 9.26
C ARG A 179 -1.47 -1.88 8.64
N SER A 180 -0.73 -2.18 7.57
CA SER A 180 -0.80 -3.49 6.91
C SER A 180 0.25 -4.46 7.42
N ILE A 181 1.17 -4.01 8.29
CA ILE A 181 2.19 -4.86 8.88
C ILE A 181 1.58 -5.57 10.07
N THR A 182 1.40 -6.90 9.96
CA THR A 182 0.86 -7.75 11.02
C THR A 182 1.95 -8.57 11.74
N SER A 183 3.15 -8.65 11.15
CA SER A 183 4.34 -9.31 11.68
C SER A 183 5.35 -8.27 12.23
N THR A 184 6.56 -8.70 12.59
CA THR A 184 7.64 -7.77 12.90
C THR A 184 8.09 -7.03 11.64
N LEU A 185 8.65 -5.83 11.78
CA LEU A 185 9.13 -5.06 10.64
C LEU A 185 10.22 -5.81 9.84
N ALA A 186 11.11 -6.53 10.54
CA ALA A 186 12.14 -7.35 9.90
C ALA A 186 11.51 -8.42 9.00
N THR A 187 10.54 -9.16 9.51
CA THR A 187 9.81 -10.18 8.74
C THR A 187 9.10 -9.57 7.54
N ALA A 188 8.40 -8.44 7.72
CA ALA A 188 7.71 -7.78 6.62
C ALA A 188 8.66 -7.32 5.50
N VAL A 189 9.85 -6.81 5.86
CA VAL A 189 10.88 -6.44 4.88
C VAL A 189 11.44 -7.68 4.19
N THR A 190 11.80 -8.73 4.93
CA THR A 190 12.34 -9.95 4.33
C THR A 190 11.35 -10.65 3.43
N ASP A 191 10.06 -10.64 3.79
CA ASP A 191 8.99 -11.24 2.99
C ASP A 191 8.72 -10.43 1.72
N ALA A 192 8.86 -9.11 1.77
CA ALA A 192 8.72 -8.25 0.60
C ALA A 192 9.88 -8.41 -0.39
N ILE A 193 11.10 -8.56 0.10
CA ILE A 193 12.31 -8.76 -0.73
C ILE A 193 12.40 -10.21 -1.24
N GLY A 194 11.93 -11.17 -0.45
CA GLY A 194 12.13 -12.59 -0.69
C GLY A 194 13.37 -13.17 0.01
N GLY A 195 13.89 -12.49 1.03
CA GLY A 195 15.06 -12.90 1.82
C GLY A 195 15.65 -11.74 2.61
N ASP A 196 16.82 -11.96 3.22
CA ASP A 196 17.55 -10.90 3.91
C ASP A 196 18.07 -9.85 2.91
N PRO A 197 18.00 -8.53 3.23
CA PRO A 197 18.58 -7.49 2.40
C PRO A 197 20.11 -7.56 2.45
N ARG A 198 20.71 -8.18 1.43
CA ARG A 198 22.17 -8.35 1.33
C ARG A 198 22.83 -7.19 0.57
N ARG A 199 22.05 -6.50 -0.26
CA ARG A 199 22.45 -5.32 -1.04
C ARG A 199 21.91 -4.03 -0.40
N PRO A 200 22.35 -2.82 -0.83
CA PRO A 200 21.73 -1.58 -0.41
C PRO A 200 20.22 -1.64 -0.65
N CYS A 201 19.45 -1.35 0.39
CA CYS A 201 18.00 -1.50 0.36
C CYS A 201 17.33 -0.21 0.83
N ARG A 202 16.30 0.23 0.11
CA ARG A 202 15.44 1.35 0.51
C ARG A 202 14.11 0.79 0.99
N VAL A 203 13.67 1.21 2.18
CA VAL A 203 12.39 0.81 2.74
C VAL A 203 11.59 2.07 3.08
N VAL A 204 10.36 2.15 2.57
CA VAL A 204 9.39 3.15 3.00
C VAL A 204 8.40 2.52 3.99
N ILE A 205 8.14 3.21 5.10
CA ILE A 205 7.07 2.88 6.05
C ILE A 205 6.09 4.06 6.05
N ASP A 206 5.01 3.94 5.29
CA ASP A 206 4.02 5.00 5.14
C ASP A 206 2.95 4.94 6.25
N ASP A 207 2.50 6.10 6.70
CA ASP A 207 1.33 6.28 7.59
C ASP A 207 1.56 5.75 9.01
N LEU A 208 2.71 6.02 9.64
CA LEU A 208 2.99 5.58 11.03
C LEU A 208 1.95 6.12 12.03
N ASP A 209 1.42 7.33 11.80
CA ASP A 209 0.38 7.92 12.64
C ASP A 209 -0.98 7.20 12.57
N SER A 210 -1.13 6.21 11.68
CA SER A 210 -2.30 5.32 11.68
C SER A 210 -2.29 4.31 12.83
N LEU A 211 -1.12 4.08 13.44
CA LEU A 211 -0.96 3.19 14.58
C LEU A 211 -1.20 3.94 15.90
N PRO A 212 -1.63 3.24 16.97
CA PRO A 212 -1.58 3.78 18.32
C PRO A 212 -0.16 4.25 18.68
N PRO A 213 0.03 5.35 19.45
CA PRO A 213 1.36 5.93 19.70
C PRO A 213 2.41 4.93 20.20
N ARG A 214 2.04 4.06 21.15
CA ARG A 214 2.94 3.01 21.66
C ARG A 214 3.42 2.05 20.57
N ASN A 215 2.53 1.69 19.64
CA ASN A 215 2.87 0.82 18.52
C ASN A 215 3.76 1.56 17.52
N ALA A 216 3.50 2.84 17.24
CA ALA A 216 4.36 3.65 16.38
C ALA A 216 5.80 3.76 16.95
N ASP A 217 5.94 3.99 18.27
CA ASP A 217 7.24 4.03 18.94
C ASP A 217 7.96 2.67 18.85
N GLN A 218 7.24 1.56 19.11
CA GLN A 218 7.79 0.22 18.94
C GLN A 218 8.26 -0.04 17.50
N PHE A 219 7.49 0.41 16.50
CA PHE A 219 7.85 0.28 15.09
C PHE A 219 9.12 1.06 14.74
N LEU A 220 9.32 2.24 15.32
CA LEU A 220 10.56 3.01 15.15
C LEU A 220 11.75 2.30 15.80
N ASP A 221 11.58 1.71 16.98
CA ASP A 221 12.62 0.89 17.61
C ASP A 221 12.97 -0.35 16.77
N GLU A 222 11.98 -1.00 16.17
CA GLU A 222 12.22 -2.09 15.22
C GLU A 222 12.97 -1.60 13.98
N ALA A 223 12.62 -0.44 13.44
CA ALA A 223 13.33 0.17 12.31
C ALA A 223 14.80 0.48 12.63
N ARG A 224 15.07 1.02 13.82
CA ARG A 224 16.44 1.28 14.30
C ARG A 224 17.24 -0.01 14.45
N ARG A 225 16.65 -1.05 15.04
CA ARG A 225 17.28 -2.39 15.11
C ARG A 225 17.53 -2.97 13.72
N LEU A 226 16.59 -2.80 12.80
CA LEU A 226 16.69 -3.30 11.43
C LEU A 226 17.90 -2.71 10.69
N VAL A 227 18.08 -1.39 10.72
CA VAL A 227 19.23 -0.74 10.07
C VAL A 227 20.55 -1.05 10.77
N ALA A 228 20.53 -1.37 12.07
CA ALA A 228 21.73 -1.84 12.78
C ALA A 228 22.11 -3.27 12.36
N VAL A 229 21.13 -4.16 12.14
CA VAL A 229 21.36 -5.53 11.65
C VAL A 229 21.77 -5.54 10.18
N TRP A 230 21.21 -4.65 9.36
CA TRP A 230 21.51 -4.51 7.95
C TRP A 230 21.97 -3.07 7.62
N PRO A 231 23.26 -2.74 7.84
CA PRO A 231 23.79 -1.37 7.75
C PRO A 231 23.66 -0.70 6.38
N ARG A 232 23.44 -1.46 5.31
CA ARG A 232 23.22 -0.92 3.95
C ARG A 232 21.75 -0.58 3.68
N THR A 233 20.86 -0.87 4.63
CA THR A 233 19.43 -0.54 4.56
C THR A 233 19.21 0.91 5.01
N ARG A 234 18.28 1.59 4.33
CA ARG A 234 17.85 2.97 4.56
C ARG A 234 16.36 2.96 4.76
N ILE A 235 15.85 3.56 5.84
CA ILE A 235 14.42 3.58 6.13
C ILE A 235 13.90 5.02 6.12
N LEU A 236 12.86 5.26 5.33
CA LEU A 236 12.07 6.49 5.35
C LEU A 236 10.67 6.18 5.87
N ALA A 237 10.32 6.72 7.03
CA ALA A 237 8.97 6.63 7.55
C ALA A 237 8.20 7.95 7.32
N THR A 238 6.87 7.90 7.23
CA THR A 238 6.02 9.10 7.19
C THR A 238 5.08 9.14 8.38
N SER A 239 4.87 10.34 8.94
CA SER A 239 3.93 10.51 10.06
C SER A 239 3.36 11.93 10.17
N ARG A 240 2.23 12.07 10.86
CA ARG A 240 1.74 13.36 11.35
C ARG A 240 2.52 13.82 12.60
N PRO A 241 2.46 15.11 12.95
CA PRO A 241 3.00 15.58 14.22
C PRO A 241 2.38 14.84 15.40
N GLY A 242 3.19 14.48 16.40
CA GLY A 242 2.75 13.84 17.63
C GLY A 242 3.39 12.48 17.95
N ILE A 243 4.21 11.94 17.04
CA ILE A 243 5.06 10.77 17.32
C ILE A 243 6.39 11.21 17.96
N SER A 244 6.99 10.35 18.78
CA SER A 244 8.31 10.61 19.39
C SER A 244 9.41 10.27 18.40
N VAL A 245 10.16 11.27 17.95
CA VAL A 245 11.24 11.12 16.95
C VAL A 245 12.46 11.90 17.42
N GLU A 246 13.63 11.30 17.32
CA GLU A 246 14.89 11.97 17.65
C GLU A 246 15.19 13.10 16.65
N ALA A 247 15.84 14.17 17.12
CA ALA A 247 16.10 15.35 16.27
C ALA A 247 16.91 15.02 15.00
N GLU A 248 17.80 14.03 15.09
CA GLU A 248 18.62 13.57 13.96
C GLU A 248 17.82 12.74 12.94
N GLU A 249 16.75 12.09 13.38
CA GLU A 249 15.87 11.28 12.53
C GLU A 249 14.78 12.12 11.85
N LEU A 250 14.47 13.28 12.41
CA LEU A 250 13.37 14.13 11.97
C LEU A 250 13.66 14.82 10.63
N LEU A 251 12.82 14.54 9.63
CA LEU A 251 12.71 15.32 8.40
C LEU A 251 11.38 16.08 8.43
N THR A 252 11.41 17.36 8.05
CA THR A 252 10.19 18.16 7.92
C THR A 252 9.84 18.35 6.46
N ALA A 253 8.59 18.07 6.09
CA ALA A 253 8.09 18.38 4.75
C ALA A 253 8.01 19.91 4.57
N ALA A 254 8.86 20.47 3.72
CA ALA A 254 8.80 21.88 3.38
C ALA A 254 7.50 22.21 2.64
N PRO A 255 6.87 23.36 2.91
CA PRO A 255 5.73 23.82 2.13
C PRO A 255 6.13 24.02 0.66
N TRP A 256 5.21 23.74 -0.26
CA TRP A 256 5.42 23.99 -1.68
C TRP A 256 5.52 25.49 -1.96
N PRO A 257 6.36 25.92 -2.91
CA PRO A 257 6.25 27.25 -3.49
C PRO A 257 4.84 27.44 -4.08
N VAL A 258 4.26 28.64 -3.92
CA VAL A 258 2.90 28.95 -4.40
C VAL A 258 2.80 28.70 -5.90
N GLU A 259 3.84 29.05 -6.66
CA GLU A 259 3.94 28.90 -8.11
C GLU A 259 3.75 27.44 -8.54
N ARG A 260 4.23 26.50 -7.73
CA ARG A 260 4.07 25.07 -7.97
C ARG A 260 2.62 24.64 -7.84
N GLY A 261 1.94 25.07 -6.77
CA GLY A 261 0.51 24.80 -6.59
C GLY A 261 -0.34 25.44 -7.69
N VAL A 262 0.01 26.65 -8.14
CA VAL A 262 -0.62 27.30 -9.31
C VAL A 262 -0.42 26.47 -10.57
N GLY A 263 0.80 25.96 -10.80
CA GLY A 263 1.12 25.08 -11.92
C GLY A 263 0.27 23.81 -11.94
N LEU A 264 0.13 23.15 -10.78
CA LEU A 264 -0.73 21.98 -10.63
C LEU A 264 -2.20 22.34 -10.91
N LEU A 265 -2.68 23.47 -10.37
CA LEU A 265 -4.05 23.91 -10.58
C LEU A 265 -4.35 24.19 -12.05
N ARG A 266 -3.44 24.85 -12.77
CA ARG A 266 -3.52 25.05 -14.23
C ARG A 266 -3.58 23.71 -14.97
N CYS A 267 -2.72 22.77 -14.59
CA CYS A 267 -2.70 21.43 -15.18
C CYS A 267 -4.05 20.70 -14.98
N VAL A 268 -4.64 20.79 -13.79
CA VAL A 268 -5.94 20.15 -13.49
C VAL A 268 -7.10 20.85 -14.21
N LEU A 269 -7.10 22.18 -14.26
CA LEU A 269 -8.20 22.96 -14.85
C LEU A 269 -8.13 23.09 -16.37
N ASP A 270 -6.96 22.84 -16.97
CA ASP A 270 -6.67 23.08 -18.39
C ASP A 270 -6.89 24.53 -18.84
N ARG A 271 -6.73 25.47 -17.91
CA ARG A 271 -6.91 26.90 -18.13
C ARG A 271 -6.28 27.70 -17.00
N GLU A 272 -6.15 29.00 -17.23
CA GLU A 272 -5.72 29.92 -16.18
C GLU A 272 -6.81 30.05 -15.08
N PRO A 273 -6.47 29.90 -13.79
CA PRO A 273 -7.40 30.13 -12.71
C PRO A 273 -7.83 31.61 -12.69
N PRO A 274 -9.12 31.94 -12.46
CA PRO A 274 -9.56 33.32 -12.41
C PRO A 274 -8.84 34.09 -11.30
N ARG A 275 -8.48 35.36 -11.56
CA ARG A 275 -7.78 36.19 -10.56
C ARG A 275 -8.54 36.34 -9.24
N ALA A 276 -9.87 36.28 -9.29
CA ALA A 276 -10.76 36.35 -8.14
C ALA A 276 -10.57 35.20 -7.13
N VAL A 277 -9.92 34.09 -7.52
CA VAL A 277 -9.66 32.95 -6.63
C VAL A 277 -8.41 33.16 -5.77
N TRP A 278 -7.56 34.15 -6.08
CA TRP A 278 -6.27 34.36 -5.41
C TRP A 278 -6.35 35.16 -4.10
N THR A 279 -7.17 34.72 -3.15
CA THR A 279 -7.13 35.24 -1.78
C THR A 279 -5.84 34.77 -1.07
N PRO A 280 -5.40 35.43 0.02
CA PRO A 280 -4.28 34.94 0.84
C PRO A 280 -4.45 33.48 1.27
N GLU A 281 -5.66 33.10 1.68
CA GLU A 281 -6.00 31.74 2.11
C GLU A 281 -5.92 30.73 0.96
N ALA A 282 -6.35 31.13 -0.24
CA ALA A 282 -6.20 30.29 -1.42
C ALA A 282 -4.72 30.08 -1.77
N ARG A 283 -3.86 31.10 -1.58
CA ARG A 283 -2.41 30.98 -1.79
C ARG A 283 -1.77 30.05 -0.75
N ASP A 284 -2.16 30.14 0.52
CA ASP A 284 -1.68 29.24 1.57
C ASP A 284 -2.05 27.77 1.28
N LEU A 285 -3.20 27.53 0.63
CA LEU A 285 -3.58 26.17 0.25
C LEU A 285 -2.77 25.61 -0.92
N LEU A 286 -2.19 26.48 -1.76
CA LEU A 286 -1.30 26.06 -2.85
C LEU A 286 0.09 25.66 -2.37
N THR A 287 0.44 25.95 -1.11
CA THR A 287 1.71 25.50 -0.52
C THR A 287 1.63 24.06 -0.02
N SER A 288 0.56 23.33 -0.33
CA SER A 288 0.32 21.96 0.09
C SER A 288 -0.27 21.16 -1.07
N PRO A 289 0.28 19.99 -1.43
CA PRO A 289 -0.16 19.20 -2.59
C PRO A 289 -1.52 18.51 -2.45
N ARG A 290 -2.38 18.94 -1.53
CA ARG A 290 -3.65 18.26 -1.29
C ARG A 290 -4.66 18.59 -2.38
N LEU A 291 -4.80 17.67 -3.34
CA LEU A 291 -5.91 17.64 -4.28
C LEU A 291 -7.14 17.03 -3.60
N SER A 292 -7.98 17.86 -2.97
CA SER A 292 -9.31 17.43 -2.50
C SER A 292 -10.39 17.85 -3.51
N ALA A 293 -11.23 16.89 -3.90
CA ALA A 293 -12.33 16.94 -4.88
C ALA A 293 -12.49 18.26 -5.67
N ILE A 294 -11.88 18.32 -6.87
CA ILE A 294 -12.21 19.34 -7.88
C ILE A 294 -13.33 18.76 -8.74
N ARG A 295 -14.59 19.04 -8.39
CA ARG A 295 -15.75 18.50 -9.13
C ARG A 295 -16.19 19.46 -10.23
N GLY A 296 -15.50 19.46 -11.36
CA GLY A 296 -16.00 20.05 -12.60
C GLY A 296 -17.12 19.19 -13.18
N HIS A 297 -18.30 19.79 -13.44
CA HIS A 297 -19.35 19.12 -14.20
C HIS A 297 -18.99 19.12 -15.70
N PRO A 298 -18.96 17.97 -16.39
CA PRO A 298 -19.02 17.97 -17.85
C PRO A 298 -20.46 18.24 -18.29
N GLU A 299 -20.59 19.00 -19.38
CA GLU A 299 -21.85 19.38 -20.00
C GLU A 299 -22.64 18.16 -20.51
N GLY A 300 -23.96 18.19 -20.32
CA GLY A 300 -24.91 17.50 -21.20
C GLY A 300 -25.12 15.98 -21.03
N ARG A 301 -25.66 15.51 -19.90
CA ARG A 301 -26.55 14.32 -19.86
C ARG A 301 -27.33 14.22 -18.53
N PRO A 302 -28.63 13.88 -18.54
CA PRO A 302 -29.38 13.62 -17.31
C PRO A 302 -28.94 12.31 -16.64
N PRO A 303 -28.92 12.23 -15.29
CA PRO A 303 -28.41 11.06 -14.58
C PRO A 303 -29.40 9.87 -14.61
N PRO A 304 -28.93 8.61 -14.74
CA PRO A 304 -29.73 7.44 -14.43
C PRO A 304 -29.99 7.32 -12.91
N ARG A 305 -31.11 6.70 -12.54
CA ARG A 305 -31.53 6.49 -11.14
C ARG A 305 -30.48 5.69 -10.35
N PRO A 306 -30.21 6.04 -9.07
CA PRO A 306 -29.11 5.44 -8.31
C PRO A 306 -29.47 4.07 -7.71
N THR A 307 -28.68 3.05 -8.02
CA THR A 307 -28.36 1.95 -7.10
C THR A 307 -27.18 2.40 -6.23
N VAL A 308 -27.36 2.36 -4.91
CA VAL A 308 -26.54 3.11 -3.94
C VAL A 308 -25.36 2.27 -3.42
N PRO A 309 -24.11 2.72 -3.62
CA PRO A 309 -23.08 2.71 -2.59
C PRO A 309 -23.06 4.06 -1.88
N ARG A 310 -23.02 4.06 -0.53
CA ARG A 310 -23.09 5.28 0.29
C ARG A 310 -21.83 6.16 0.10
N PRO A 311 -21.94 7.46 -0.20
CA PRO A 311 -20.80 8.38 -0.28
C PRO A 311 -20.29 8.79 1.13
N PRO A 312 -19.01 9.20 1.26
CA PRO A 312 -18.48 9.76 2.52
C PRO A 312 -19.17 11.09 2.85
N PHE A 313 -19.53 11.28 4.12
CA PHE A 313 -20.21 12.50 4.61
C PHE A 313 -19.19 13.55 5.09
N LEU A 314 -19.45 14.83 4.83
CA LEU A 314 -18.83 15.96 5.51
C LEU A 314 -19.73 16.44 6.66
N TYR A 315 -19.11 16.88 7.74
CA TYR A 315 -19.75 17.41 8.95
C TYR A 315 -19.31 18.85 9.18
N ASP A 316 -20.20 19.71 9.68
CA ASP A 316 -19.88 21.08 10.07
C ASP A 316 -19.22 21.13 11.47
N ALA A 317 -18.88 22.35 11.91
CA ALA A 317 -18.28 22.61 13.21
C ALA A 317 -19.14 22.19 14.41
N GLY A 318 -20.45 21.96 14.22
CA GLY A 318 -21.38 21.43 15.22
C GLY A 318 -21.57 19.92 15.16
N GLY A 319 -20.86 19.21 14.26
CA GLY A 319 -21.05 17.79 14.04
C GLY A 319 -22.33 17.45 13.27
N ALA A 320 -23.02 18.45 12.70
CA ALA A 320 -24.16 18.21 11.85
C ALA A 320 -23.69 17.85 10.44
N ARG A 321 -24.36 16.88 9.84
CA ARG A 321 -24.07 16.45 8.46
C ARG A 321 -24.38 17.60 7.51
N ILE A 322 -23.39 18.04 6.75
CA ILE A 322 -23.55 19.11 5.76
C ILE A 322 -24.39 18.54 4.60
N LYS A 323 -25.65 18.97 4.51
CA LYS A 323 -26.50 18.73 3.33
C LYS A 323 -26.11 19.73 2.25
N ARG A 324 -25.73 19.22 1.08
CA ARG A 324 -25.56 20.02 -0.15
C ARG A 324 -26.88 20.72 -0.48
N THR A 325 -26.91 22.05 -0.50
CA THR A 325 -28.14 22.84 -0.69
C THR A 325 -28.35 23.37 -2.12
N THR A 326 -27.30 23.40 -2.96
CA THR A 326 -27.36 23.99 -4.30
C THR A 326 -26.87 23.03 -5.38
N ALA A 327 -27.75 22.70 -6.34
CA ALA A 327 -27.45 21.81 -7.46
C ALA A 327 -26.61 22.48 -8.56
N ASP A 328 -26.56 23.81 -8.58
CA ASP A 328 -26.06 24.61 -9.71
C ASP A 328 -24.65 25.17 -9.50
N ALA A 329 -23.89 24.59 -8.56
CA ALA A 329 -22.56 25.07 -8.20
C ALA A 329 -21.47 24.01 -8.33
N THR A 330 -20.31 24.46 -8.81
CA THR A 330 -19.04 23.71 -8.70
C THR A 330 -18.50 23.96 -7.31
N THR A 331 -18.42 22.91 -6.50
CA THR A 331 -17.92 22.98 -5.12
C THR A 331 -16.56 22.32 -5.03
N LEU A 332 -15.58 23.04 -4.51
CA LEU A 332 -14.23 22.58 -4.26
C LEU A 332 -14.00 22.52 -2.74
N TYR A 333 -13.76 21.31 -2.23
CA TYR A 333 -13.53 21.10 -0.80
C TYR A 333 -12.04 21.11 -0.52
N LEU A 334 -11.61 21.95 0.41
CA LEU A 334 -10.23 22.12 0.89
C LEU A 334 -10.21 21.78 2.38
N SER A 335 -9.00 21.56 2.94
CA SER A 335 -8.88 21.26 4.37
C SER A 335 -9.37 22.45 5.20
N GLY A 336 -10.56 22.34 5.78
CA GLY A 336 -11.18 23.39 6.58
C GLY A 336 -11.84 24.53 5.76
N MET A 337 -12.06 24.35 4.46
CA MET A 337 -12.73 25.35 3.63
C MET A 337 -13.50 24.71 2.48
N GLU A 338 -14.62 25.33 2.09
CA GLU A 338 -15.45 24.99 0.95
C GLU A 338 -15.52 26.19 0.03
N LEU A 339 -15.10 26.03 -1.22
CA LEU A 339 -15.23 27.05 -2.26
C LEU A 339 -16.40 26.69 -3.17
N GLU A 340 -17.40 27.56 -3.26
CA GLU A 340 -18.55 27.41 -4.14
C GLU A 340 -18.46 28.42 -5.30
N LEU A 341 -18.50 27.92 -6.54
CA LEU A 341 -18.64 28.72 -7.75
C LEU A 341 -19.95 28.36 -8.44
N ARG A 342 -20.92 29.28 -8.42
CA ARG A 342 -22.20 29.10 -9.11
C ARG A 342 -22.04 29.15 -10.62
N LYS A 343 -22.83 28.35 -11.34
CA LYS A 343 -22.87 28.36 -12.81
C LYS A 343 -23.19 29.78 -13.32
N GLY A 344 -22.33 30.31 -14.19
CA GLY A 344 -22.47 31.67 -14.74
C GLY A 344 -21.97 32.79 -13.83
N SER A 345 -21.49 32.49 -12.62
CA SER A 345 -20.88 33.46 -11.71
C SER A 345 -19.39 33.60 -11.97
N THR A 346 -18.85 34.81 -11.77
CA THR A 346 -17.41 35.06 -11.63
C THR A 346 -16.98 35.19 -10.17
N ALA A 347 -17.94 35.26 -9.24
CA ALA A 347 -17.69 35.35 -7.81
C ALA A 347 -17.67 33.94 -7.18
N VAL A 348 -16.65 33.71 -6.34
CA VAL A 348 -16.49 32.49 -5.53
C VAL A 348 -16.92 32.80 -4.09
N THR A 349 -17.76 31.94 -3.52
CA THR A 349 -18.11 31.97 -2.09
C THR A 349 -17.20 31.01 -1.34
N ALA A 350 -16.49 31.49 -0.32
CA ALA A 350 -15.66 30.68 0.55
C ALA A 350 -16.32 30.48 1.92
N THR A 351 -16.59 29.24 2.31
CA THR A 351 -17.15 28.86 3.60
C THR A 351 -16.10 28.12 4.41
N ARG A 352 -15.74 28.62 5.59
CA ARG A 352 -14.73 28.00 6.46
C ARG A 352 -15.35 26.96 7.38
N HIS A 353 -14.70 25.80 7.51
CA HIS A 353 -15.07 24.73 8.41
C HIS A 353 -13.96 24.55 9.45
N CYS A 354 -14.21 24.95 10.70
CA CYS A 354 -13.27 24.73 11.79
C CYS A 354 -13.48 23.32 12.36
N THR A 355 -12.46 22.46 12.30
CA THR A 355 -12.44 21.21 13.07
C THR A 355 -11.98 21.48 14.49
N TYR A 356 -12.88 21.39 15.45
CA TYR A 356 -12.51 21.41 16.87
C TYR A 356 -12.05 20.00 17.27
N ALA A 357 -10.76 19.82 17.53
CA ALA A 357 -10.29 18.63 18.25
C ALA A 357 -10.65 18.82 19.72
N ALA A 358 -11.85 18.39 20.12
CA ALA A 358 -12.21 18.35 21.53
C ALA A 358 -11.31 17.33 22.24
N HIS A 359 -10.27 17.79 22.93
CA HIS A 359 -9.66 17.03 24.01
C HIS A 359 -10.73 16.82 25.09
N ARG A 360 -11.37 15.65 25.07
CA ARG A 360 -11.99 15.14 26.30
C ARG A 360 -10.85 14.72 27.22
N ARG A 361 -10.74 15.42 28.35
CA ARG A 361 -9.95 15.00 29.50
C ARG A 361 -10.50 13.70 30.08
#